data_AF-A0A5M5BZ08-F1
#
_entry.id   AF-A0A5M5BZ08-F1
#
_cell.length_a   1.000
_cell.length_b   1.000
_cell.length_c   1.000
_cell.angle_alpha   90.00
_cell.angle_beta   90.00
_cell.angle_gamma   90.00
#
_symmetry.space_group_name_H-M   'P 1'
#
loop_
_entity.id
_entity.type
_entity.pdbx_description
1 polymer ?
#
loop_
_entity_poly.entity_id
_entity_poly.type
_entity_poly.pdbx_seq_one_letter_code
_entity_poly.pdbx_strand_id
1 'polypeptide(L)'
;DLSINLTGSVGNEVVNWGRRELENPRGNNNILKSALDYAQLALIDPNGPDDYRNIQIVGGDPYACRMAIAKGTDDSNYRFSDRFVEDGSFLRIQSISFGYTFPRKWLAPIGIQNLKLYCNLQNVYTFTKYKGMDPEIGSANQDALLTGFDNYRYPSPRIYTFGLNLTF
;
A
#
# COMPACT_ATOMS: atom_id res chain seq x y z
N ASP A 1 -10.61 -11.34 -29.24
CA ASP A 1 -11.17 -10.18 -28.53
C ASP A 1 -10.30 -9.90 -27.31
N LEU A 2 -9.90 -8.65 -27.14
CA LEU A 2 -9.10 -8.20 -26.00
C LEU A 2 -9.75 -6.92 -25.46
N SER A 3 -10.10 -6.93 -24.19
CA SER A 3 -10.64 -5.78 -23.48
C SER A 3 -9.82 -5.50 -22.23
N ILE A 4 -9.47 -4.24 -22.02
CA ILE A 4 -8.68 -3.78 -20.88
C ILE A 4 -9.46 -2.67 -20.21
N ASN A 5 -9.73 -2.81 -18.92
CA ASN A 5 -10.42 -1.81 -18.10
C ASN A 5 -9.44 -1.18 -17.11
N LEU A 6 -9.41 0.14 -17.07
CA LEU A 6 -8.58 0.96 -16.19
C LEU A 6 -9.48 1.76 -15.26
N THR A 7 -9.15 1.79 -13.98
CA THR A 7 -9.84 2.56 -12.94
C THR A 7 -8.81 3.39 -12.19
N GLY A 8 -9.16 4.57 -11.70
CA GLY A 8 -8.21 5.39 -10.95
C GLY A 8 -8.88 6.53 -10.22
N SER A 9 -8.18 7.04 -9.22
CA SER A 9 -8.56 8.19 -8.40
C SER A 9 -7.34 9.08 -8.21
N VAL A 10 -7.53 10.40 -8.23
CA VAL A 10 -6.47 11.40 -8.08
C VAL A 10 -6.90 12.44 -7.07
N GLY A 11 -5.96 12.86 -6.22
CA GLY A 11 -6.19 13.91 -5.22
C GLY A 11 -6.82 13.41 -3.93
N ASN A 12 -6.86 12.08 -3.72
CA ASN A 12 -7.28 11.52 -2.45
C ASN A 12 -6.10 11.49 -1.47
N GLU A 13 -6.36 11.98 -0.27
CA GLU A 13 -5.42 11.91 0.85
C GLU A 13 -5.83 10.76 1.77
N VAL A 14 -4.84 9.98 2.20
CA VAL A 14 -5.04 8.80 3.03
C VAL A 14 -4.15 8.89 4.26
N VAL A 15 -4.76 8.75 5.42
CA VAL A 15 -4.07 8.61 6.69
C VAL A 15 -3.65 7.14 6.85
N ASN A 16 -2.35 6.88 6.80
CA ASN A 16 -1.78 5.55 6.99
C ASN A 16 -1.55 5.26 8.48
N TRP A 17 -2.57 4.72 9.14
CA TRP A 17 -2.51 4.41 10.57
C TRP A 17 -1.59 3.22 10.86
N GLY A 18 -1.52 2.24 9.95
CA GLY A 18 -0.61 1.11 10.09
C GLY A 18 0.86 1.56 10.17
N ARG A 19 1.24 2.54 9.35
CA ARG A 19 2.58 3.14 9.38
C ARG A 19 2.87 3.86 10.69
N ARG A 20 1.88 4.53 11.31
CA ARG A 20 2.05 5.18 12.63
C ARG A 20 2.45 4.19 13.71
N GLU A 21 1.82 3.02 13.74
CA GLU A 21 2.13 1.98 14.72
C GLU A 21 3.45 1.26 14.41
N LEU A 22 3.73 1.00 13.13
CA LEU A 22 4.94 0.27 12.71
C LEU A 22 6.20 1.15 12.65
N GLU A 23 6.07 2.47 12.59
CA GLU A 23 7.19 3.42 12.70
C GLU A 23 7.47 3.83 14.16
N ASN A 24 6.80 3.22 15.14
CA ASN A 24 7.01 3.48 16.55
C ASN A 24 8.25 2.72 17.08
N PRO A 25 9.38 3.39 17.37
CA PRO A 25 10.59 2.72 17.85
C PRO A 25 10.46 2.14 19.27
N ARG A 26 9.39 2.45 20.01
CA ARG A 26 9.09 1.90 21.33
C ARG A 26 8.13 0.70 21.31
N GLY A 27 7.56 0.38 20.14
CA GLY A 27 6.72 -0.79 19.98
C GLY A 27 7.49 -2.08 20.29
N ASN A 28 6.89 -3.01 21.03
CA ASN A 28 7.46 -4.35 21.27
C ASN A 28 7.02 -5.36 20.20
N ASN A 29 6.92 -4.88 18.96
CA ASN A 29 6.45 -5.58 17.79
C ASN A 29 7.44 -5.36 16.65
N ASN A 30 7.22 -6.03 15.51
CA ASN A 30 8.04 -5.78 14.33
C ASN A 30 7.79 -4.37 13.82
N ILE A 31 8.86 -3.58 13.73
CA ILE A 31 8.85 -2.20 13.25
C ILE A 31 9.42 -2.10 11.84
N LEU A 32 9.00 -1.07 11.10
CA LEU A 32 9.54 -0.77 9.78
C LEU A 32 11.00 -0.30 9.89
N LYS A 33 11.80 -0.56 8.86
CA LYS A 33 13.18 -0.05 8.79
C LYS A 33 13.25 1.48 8.90
N SER A 34 12.21 2.19 8.44
CA SER A 34 12.10 3.65 8.60
C SER A 34 12.07 4.11 10.06
N ALA A 35 11.66 3.26 11.00
CA ALA A 35 11.71 3.57 12.44
C ALA A 35 13.15 3.69 12.98
N LEU A 36 14.15 3.16 12.26
CA LEU A 36 15.56 3.26 12.62
C LEU A 36 16.18 4.61 12.27
N ASP A 37 15.47 5.47 11.54
CA ASP A 37 15.95 6.80 11.15
C ASP A 37 15.71 7.86 12.23
N TYR A 38 15.87 7.47 13.50
CA TYR A 38 15.84 8.39 14.63
C TYR A 38 17.12 9.24 14.66
N ALA A 39 17.13 10.29 15.49
CA ALA A 39 18.25 11.22 15.60
C ALA A 39 19.59 10.48 15.81
N GLN A 40 20.48 10.59 14.83
CA GLN A 40 21.81 10.00 14.86
C GLN A 40 22.78 10.99 15.50
N LEU A 41 23.45 10.54 16.55
CA LEU A 41 24.36 11.35 17.33
C LEU A 41 25.81 11.07 16.94
N ALA A 42 26.62 12.12 16.86
CA ALA A 42 28.07 12.01 16.78
C ALA A 42 28.72 13.02 17.73
N LEU A 43 29.97 12.75 18.08
CA LEU A 43 30.75 13.70 18.85
C LEU A 43 31.10 14.93 17.99
N ILE A 44 31.12 16.11 18.60
CA ILE A 44 31.60 17.35 17.96
C ILE A 44 33.11 17.27 17.82
N ASP A 45 33.80 16.92 18.90
CA ASP A 45 35.22 16.55 18.94
C ASP A 45 35.37 15.04 19.24
N PRO A 46 35.87 14.23 18.30
CA PRO A 46 36.10 12.80 18.49
C PRO A 46 37.06 12.45 19.63
N ASN A 47 37.94 13.37 20.04
CA ASN A 47 38.89 13.17 21.15
C ASN A 47 38.42 13.84 22.45
N GLY A 48 37.27 14.51 22.42
CA GLY A 48 36.69 15.19 23.55
C GLY A 48 35.93 14.26 24.50
N PRO A 49 35.40 14.78 25.62
CA PRO A 49 34.58 14.02 26.55
C PRO A 49 33.27 13.56 25.90
N ASP A 50 32.79 12.36 26.25
CA ASP A 50 31.49 11.82 25.82
C ASP A 50 30.38 12.34 26.76
N ASP A 51 30.09 13.65 26.67
CA ASP A 51 29.05 14.31 27.45
C ASP A 51 28.14 15.19 26.60
N TYR A 52 27.03 15.63 27.18
CA TYR A 52 25.97 16.39 26.49
C TYR A 52 26.45 17.67 25.80
N ARG A 53 27.62 18.21 26.16
CA ARG A 53 28.21 19.42 25.58
C ARG A 53 29.00 19.12 24.30
N ASN A 54 29.35 17.86 24.06
CA ASN A 54 30.16 17.40 22.94
C ASN A 54 29.39 16.47 21.98
N ILE A 55 28.05 16.50 22.02
CA ILE A 55 27.20 15.67 21.14
C ILE A 55 26.43 16.58 20.17
N GLN A 56 26.38 16.18 18.91
CA GLN A 56 25.58 16.82 17.86
C GLN A 56 24.73 15.80 17.11
N ILE A 57 23.60 16.27 16.56
CA ILE A 57 22.76 15.48 15.66
C ILE A 57 23.35 15.60 14.25
N VAL A 58 23.80 14.48 13.69
CA VAL A 58 24.44 14.41 12.36
C VAL A 58 23.55 13.78 11.30
N GLY A 59 22.40 13.23 11.69
CA GLY A 59 21.48 12.57 10.79
C GLY A 59 20.19 12.13 11.48
N GLY A 60 19.35 11.41 10.73
CA GLY A 60 18.00 11.02 11.14
C GLY A 60 16.92 11.88 10.48
N ASP A 61 15.71 11.33 10.38
CA ASP A 61 14.51 12.04 9.93
C ASP A 61 14.11 13.08 10.99
N PRO A 62 14.09 14.39 10.66
CA PRO A 62 13.70 15.45 11.60
C PRO A 62 12.28 15.29 12.16
N TYR A 63 11.45 14.53 11.45
CA TYR A 63 10.06 14.27 11.79
C TYR A 63 9.85 12.88 12.43
N ALA A 64 10.91 12.09 12.65
CA ALA A 64 10.80 10.80 13.32
C ALA A 64 10.38 10.98 14.79
N CYS A 65 9.56 10.04 15.27
CA CYS A 65 9.20 9.98 16.68
C CYS A 65 10.46 9.81 17.53
N ARG A 66 10.63 10.66 18.55
CA ARG A 66 11.75 10.52 19.48
C ARG A 66 11.52 9.31 20.38
N MET A 67 12.60 8.60 20.73
CA MET A 67 12.55 7.64 21.82
C MET A 67 12.28 8.39 23.13
N ALA A 68 11.05 8.32 23.63
CA ALA A 68 10.71 8.80 24.96
C ALA A 68 11.19 7.81 26.03
N ILE A 69 11.27 8.25 27.28
CA ILE A 69 11.59 7.40 28.45
C ILE A 69 10.34 7.24 29.34
N ALA A 70 9.38 8.17 29.27
CA ALA A 70 8.17 8.18 30.06
C ALA A 70 6.90 8.26 29.19
N LYS A 71 5.80 7.67 29.67
CA LYS A 71 4.51 7.61 28.98
C LYS A 71 3.95 9.00 28.58
N GLY A 72 4.14 10.02 29.42
CA GLY A 72 3.66 11.38 29.12
C GLY A 72 4.40 12.07 27.97
N THR A 73 5.64 11.65 27.68
CA THR A 73 6.42 12.15 26.53
C THR A 73 6.08 11.39 25.25
N ASP A 74 5.61 10.14 25.35
CA ASP A 74 5.09 9.36 24.22
C ASP A 74 3.82 9.97 23.63
N ASP A 75 2.86 10.38 24.48
CA ASP A 75 1.59 10.97 24.00
C ASP A 75 1.82 12.23 23.14
N SER A 76 2.93 12.94 23.36
CA SER A 76 3.34 14.09 22.54
C SER A 76 3.93 13.68 21.18
N ASN A 77 4.60 12.53 21.09
CA ASN A 77 5.16 12.01 19.84
C ASN A 77 4.10 11.41 18.91
N TYR A 78 2.97 10.94 19.46
CA TYR A 78 1.88 10.28 18.72
C TYR A 78 0.68 11.17 18.40
N ARG A 79 0.82 12.49 18.55
CA ARG A 79 -0.22 13.43 18.15
C ARG A 79 -0.48 13.30 16.65
N PHE A 80 -1.75 13.40 16.29
CA PHE A 80 -2.16 13.35 14.89
C PHE A 80 -1.49 14.50 14.13
N SER A 81 -0.81 14.16 13.04
CA SER A 81 -0.11 15.10 12.17
C SER A 81 -0.20 14.66 10.72
N ASP A 82 0.11 15.58 9.83
CA ASP A 82 0.25 15.38 8.39
C ASP A 82 1.37 14.39 8.00
N ARG A 83 2.27 14.02 8.93
CA ARG A 83 3.32 13.01 8.72
C ARG A 83 2.80 11.69 8.15
N PHE A 84 1.62 11.26 8.59
CA PHE A 84 1.01 10.00 8.19
C PHE A 84 -0.05 10.17 7.10
N VAL A 85 -0.24 11.40 6.62
CA VAL A 85 -1.08 11.67 5.45
C VAL A 85 -0.24 11.42 4.20
N GLU A 86 -0.72 10.50 3.36
CA GLU A 86 -0.07 10.10 2.13
C GLU A 86 -0.98 10.35 0.94
N ASP A 87 -0.38 10.60 -0.22
CA ASP A 87 -1.09 10.66 -1.50
C ASP A 87 -1.62 9.26 -1.83
N GLY A 88 -2.94 9.10 -1.71
CA GLY A 88 -3.66 7.88 -2.07
C GLY A 88 -3.95 7.79 -3.56
N SER A 89 -3.48 8.73 -4.38
CA SER A 89 -3.72 8.71 -5.82
C SER A 89 -3.24 7.40 -6.44
N PHE A 90 -4.07 6.82 -7.30
CA PHE A 90 -3.76 5.54 -7.94
C PHE A 90 -4.40 5.39 -9.30
N LEU A 91 -3.75 4.59 -10.14
CA LEU A 91 -4.27 4.05 -11.38
C LEU A 91 -4.17 2.53 -11.32
N ARG A 92 -5.27 1.82 -11.52
CA ARG A 92 -5.36 0.37 -11.47
C ARG A 92 -5.81 -0.20 -12.81
N ILE A 93 -5.18 -1.30 -13.20
CA ILE A 93 -5.68 -2.17 -14.25
C ILE A 93 -6.71 -3.10 -13.62
N GLN A 94 -7.98 -2.68 -13.67
CA GLN A 94 -9.08 -3.35 -13.00
C GLN A 94 -9.32 -4.74 -13.57
N SER A 95 -9.36 -4.85 -14.90
CA SER A 95 -9.49 -6.15 -15.55
C SER A 95 -8.87 -6.20 -16.94
N ILE A 96 -8.33 -7.36 -17.29
CA ILE A 96 -7.90 -7.71 -18.65
C ILE A 96 -8.69 -8.94 -19.05
N SER A 97 -9.51 -8.83 -20.10
CA SER A 97 -10.29 -9.92 -20.65
C SER A 97 -9.78 -10.28 -22.03
N PHE A 98 -9.30 -11.50 -22.18
CA PHE A 98 -8.94 -12.07 -23.47
C PHE A 98 -9.95 -13.17 -23.82
N GLY A 99 -10.47 -13.13 -25.04
CA GLY A 99 -11.38 -14.15 -25.55
C GLY A 99 -11.01 -14.54 -26.97
N TYR A 100 -10.89 -15.84 -27.24
CA TYR A 100 -10.70 -16.36 -28.59
C TYR A 100 -11.81 -17.34 -28.94
N THR A 101 -12.57 -16.99 -29.98
CA THR A 101 -13.60 -17.86 -30.54
C THR A 101 -13.02 -18.60 -31.73
N PHE A 102 -13.07 -19.93 -31.70
CA PHE A 102 -12.55 -20.75 -32.78
C PHE A 102 -13.47 -20.70 -34.00
N PRO A 103 -12.91 -20.64 -35.23
CA PRO A 103 -13.71 -20.61 -36.44
C PRO A 103 -14.48 -21.93 -36.63
N ARG A 104 -15.79 -21.83 -36.90
CA ARG A 104 -16.71 -22.98 -37.02
C ARG A 104 -16.25 -24.04 -38.02
N LYS A 105 -15.51 -23.65 -39.06
CA LYS A 105 -14.93 -24.56 -40.07
C LYS A 105 -14.00 -25.61 -39.45
N TRP A 106 -13.29 -25.27 -38.38
CA TRP A 106 -12.37 -26.19 -37.70
C TRP A 106 -13.09 -27.08 -36.69
N LEU A 107 -14.27 -26.67 -36.23
CA LEU A 107 -15.08 -27.36 -35.23
C LEU A 107 -16.12 -28.31 -35.85
N ALA A 108 -16.46 -28.12 -37.13
CA ALA A 108 -17.41 -28.94 -37.86
C ALA A 108 -17.08 -30.45 -37.90
N PRO A 109 -15.81 -30.88 -38.07
CA PRO A 109 -15.47 -32.33 -38.08
C PRO A 109 -15.66 -33.01 -36.73
N ILE A 110 -15.59 -32.26 -35.64
CA ILE A 110 -15.69 -32.74 -34.26
C ILE A 110 -17.09 -32.53 -33.64
N GLY A 111 -18.06 -32.08 -34.45
CA GLY A 111 -19.46 -31.93 -34.02
C GLY A 111 -19.72 -30.80 -33.02
N ILE A 112 -18.82 -29.82 -32.91
CA ILE A 112 -18.96 -28.69 -31.97
C ILE A 112 -19.50 -27.46 -32.72
N GLN A 113 -20.56 -26.84 -32.20
CA GLN A 113 -21.14 -25.64 -32.80
C GLN A 113 -20.31 -24.39 -32.52
N ASN A 114 -19.81 -24.24 -31.29
CA ASN A 114 -19.02 -23.08 -30.89
C ASN A 114 -18.04 -23.44 -29.76
N LEU A 115 -16.81 -22.96 -29.87
CA LEU A 115 -15.79 -23.07 -28.83
C LEU A 115 -15.19 -21.68 -28.61
N LYS A 116 -15.32 -21.15 -27.39
CA LYS A 116 -14.70 -19.90 -26.97
C LYS A 116 -13.86 -20.12 -25.72
N LEU A 117 -12.57 -19.87 -25.84
CA LEU A 117 -11.67 -19.78 -24.69
C LEU A 117 -11.69 -18.34 -24.18
N TYR A 118 -11.74 -18.18 -22.86
CA TYR A 118 -11.61 -16.87 -22.23
C TYR A 118 -10.68 -16.93 -21.03
N CYS A 119 -9.91 -15.86 -20.89
CA CYS A 119 -9.06 -15.57 -19.75
C CYS A 119 -9.44 -14.19 -19.23
N ASN A 120 -9.73 -14.08 -17.94
CA ASN A 120 -10.05 -12.84 -17.27
C ASN A 120 -9.11 -12.66 -16.09
N LEU A 121 -8.38 -11.55 -16.09
CA LEU A 121 -7.50 -11.13 -15.01
C LEU A 121 -8.16 -9.96 -14.31
N GLN A 122 -8.15 -9.93 -12.97
CA GLN A 122 -8.70 -8.83 -12.17
C GLN A 122 -7.66 -8.30 -11.19
N ASN A 123 -7.70 -6.98 -10.94
CA ASN A 123 -6.74 -6.26 -10.09
C ASN A 123 -5.29 -6.54 -10.48
N VAL A 124 -5.01 -6.45 -11.78
CA VAL A 124 -3.76 -6.94 -12.39
C VAL A 124 -2.56 -6.14 -11.88
N TYR A 125 -2.69 -4.82 -11.79
CA TYR A 125 -1.65 -3.98 -11.24
C TYR A 125 -2.21 -2.63 -10.79
N THR A 126 -1.66 -2.08 -9.71
CA THR A 126 -2.01 -0.76 -9.17
C THR A 126 -0.77 0.11 -9.14
N PHE A 127 -0.76 1.17 -9.94
CA PHE A 127 0.23 2.23 -9.90
C PHE A 127 -0.17 3.22 -8.80
N THR A 128 0.63 3.32 -7.75
CA THR A 128 0.39 4.27 -6.65
C THR A 128 1.71 4.67 -5.99
N LYS A 129 1.72 5.83 -5.34
CA LYS A 129 2.81 6.28 -4.47
C LYS A 129 2.54 5.95 -2.99
N TYR A 130 1.34 5.46 -2.69
CA TYR A 130 0.94 5.07 -1.34
C TYR A 130 1.84 3.95 -0.81
N LYS A 131 2.34 4.09 0.42
CA LYS A 131 3.26 3.12 1.04
C LYS A 131 2.55 1.96 1.72
N GLY A 132 1.23 2.02 1.87
CA GLY A 132 0.42 0.93 2.41
C GLY A 132 0.14 -0.18 1.39
N MET A 133 -0.77 -1.10 1.74
CA MET A 133 -1.02 -2.30 0.93
C MET A 133 -1.91 -2.03 -0.29
N ASP A 134 -2.93 -1.18 -0.14
CA ASP A 134 -3.87 -0.85 -1.20
C ASP A 134 -4.31 0.62 -1.05
N PRO A 135 -4.19 1.46 -2.09
CA PRO A 135 -4.57 2.87 -2.04
C PRO A 135 -6.09 3.10 -2.11
N GLU A 136 -6.88 2.07 -2.42
CA GLU A 136 -8.34 2.14 -2.44
C GLU A 136 -8.91 2.03 -1.01
N ILE A 137 -8.73 3.11 -0.26
CA ILE A 137 -9.23 3.24 1.10
C ILE A 137 -10.65 3.83 1.07
N GLY A 138 -11.64 2.94 1.10
CA GLY A 138 -13.03 3.31 1.33
C GLY A 138 -13.32 3.65 2.80
N SER A 139 -14.58 3.90 3.12
CA SER A 139 -15.04 4.12 4.50
C SER A 139 -14.79 2.90 5.38
N ALA A 140 -14.02 3.05 6.47
CA ALA A 140 -13.91 2.02 7.48
C ALA A 140 -15.28 1.84 8.19
N ASN A 141 -15.71 0.59 8.41
CA ASN A 141 -16.98 0.26 9.08
C ASN A 141 -18.24 0.94 8.51
N GLN A 142 -18.25 1.26 7.21
CA GLN A 142 -19.35 2.00 6.55
C GLN A 142 -19.60 3.41 7.12
N ASP A 143 -18.67 3.95 7.90
CA ASP A 143 -18.74 5.31 8.40
C ASP A 143 -18.08 6.27 7.42
N ALA A 144 -18.89 7.15 6.81
CA ALA A 144 -18.42 8.16 5.87
C ALA A 144 -17.35 9.09 6.47
N LEU A 145 -17.35 9.28 7.80
CA LEU A 145 -16.35 10.10 8.50
C LEU A 145 -14.98 9.41 8.62
N LEU A 146 -14.90 8.10 8.41
CA LEU A 146 -13.65 7.32 8.42
C LEU A 146 -13.14 7.02 7.00
N THR A 147 -13.58 7.81 6.01
CA THR A 147 -13.07 7.72 4.64
C THR A 147 -11.64 8.25 4.59
N GLY A 148 -10.74 7.52 3.95
CA GLY A 148 -9.31 7.86 3.90
C GLY A 148 -8.51 7.48 5.14
N PHE A 149 -9.09 6.73 6.09
CA PHE A 149 -8.36 6.20 7.24
C PHE A 149 -7.98 4.73 7.03
N ASP A 150 -6.69 4.45 6.77
CA ASP A 150 -6.19 3.09 6.58
C ASP A 150 -5.69 2.49 7.89
N ASN A 151 -6.47 1.56 8.44
CA ASN A 151 -6.15 0.81 9.65
C ASN A 151 -5.96 -0.68 9.33
N TYR A 152 -4.86 -1.02 8.64
CA TYR A 152 -4.52 -2.38 8.22
C TYR A 152 -5.59 -3.03 7.32
N ARG A 153 -6.12 -2.26 6.37
CA ARG A 153 -7.13 -2.78 5.45
C ARG A 153 -6.54 -3.91 4.60
N TYR A 154 -7.31 -4.98 4.43
CA TYR A 154 -6.94 -6.06 3.53
C TYR A 154 -6.94 -5.57 2.08
N PRO A 155 -5.87 -5.86 1.32
CA PRO A 155 -5.78 -5.44 -0.07
C PRO A 155 -6.75 -6.23 -0.94
N SER A 156 -7.12 -5.64 -2.08
CA SER A 156 -7.93 -6.34 -3.08
C SER A 156 -7.14 -7.50 -3.68
N PRO A 157 -7.66 -8.73 -3.69
CA PRO A 157 -6.93 -9.86 -4.24
C PRO A 157 -6.81 -9.74 -5.77
N ARG A 158 -5.70 -10.25 -6.30
CA ARG A 158 -5.52 -10.43 -7.75
C ARG A 158 -6.07 -11.78 -8.17
N ILE A 159 -7.02 -11.78 -9.10
CA ILE A 159 -7.74 -12.98 -9.52
C ILE A 159 -7.40 -13.31 -10.97
N TYR A 160 -7.09 -14.58 -11.22
CA TYR A 160 -6.85 -15.12 -12.55
C TYR A 160 -7.93 -16.17 -12.83
N THR A 161 -8.78 -15.92 -13.82
CA THR A 161 -9.88 -16.80 -14.19
C THR A 161 -9.67 -17.29 -15.61
N PHE A 162 -9.66 -18.61 -15.78
CA PHE A 162 -9.62 -19.24 -17.09
C PHE A 162 -10.91 -20.03 -17.28
N GLY A 163 -11.49 -19.94 -18.46
CA GLY A 163 -12.70 -20.67 -18.76
C GLY A 163 -12.85 -20.99 -20.24
N LEU A 164 -13.71 -21.97 -20.47
CA LEU A 164 -14.04 -22.50 -21.78
C LEU A 164 -15.56 -22.50 -21.89
N ASN A 165 -16.07 -21.93 -22.97
CA ASN A 165 -17.47 -21.96 -23.34
C ASN A 165 -17.61 -22.87 -24.56
N LEU A 166 -18.40 -23.92 -24.41
CA LEU A 166 -18.63 -24.94 -25.43
C LEU A 166 -20.12 -25.03 -25.72
N THR A 167 -20.48 -25.07 -27.00
CA THR A 167 -21.85 -25.30 -27.46
C THR A 167 -21.85 -26.46 -28.45
N PHE A 168 -22.74 -27.42 -28.24
CA PHE A 168 -22.96 -28.61 -29.08
C PHE A 168 -24.08 -28.37 -30.08
#